data_AF-A0A7S2RW97-F1
#
_entry.id   AF-A0A7S2RW97-F1
#
_cell.length_a   1.000
_cell.length_b   1.000
_cell.length_c   1.000
_cell.angle_alpha   90.00
_cell.angle_beta   90.00
_cell.angle_gamma   90.00
#
_symmetry.space_group_name_H-M   'P 1'
#
loop_
_entity.id
_entity.type
_entity.pdbx_description
1 polymer ?
#
loop_
_entity_poly.entity_id
_entity_poly.type
_entity_poly.pdbx_seq_one_letter_code
_entity_poly.pdbx_strand_id
1 'polypeptide(L)'
;VSVVKVHNAKSARTYFASQRPGAEEWRDFCPTWDPDGDYLYFLSARDLNPVADQFLFDYGFAHSVRPFAVALRDDVENPLFLPPLAPAAFDEEAEDEDDE
;
A
#
# COMPACT_ATOMS: atom_id res chain seq x y z
N VAL A 1 6.84 -17.11 -5.17
CA VAL A 1 7.41 -15.74 -5.30
C VAL A 1 7.06 -15.20 -6.67
N SER A 2 6.46 -14.03 -6.75
CA SER A 2 6.04 -13.38 -8.01
C SER A 2 6.45 -11.91 -7.98
N VAL A 3 6.87 -11.39 -9.13
CA VAL A 3 7.43 -10.04 -9.28
C VAL A 3 6.74 -9.32 -10.44
N VAL A 4 6.52 -8.01 -10.29
CA VAL A 4 5.97 -7.17 -11.36
C VAL A 4 7.13 -6.50 -12.09
N LYS A 5 7.20 -6.73 -13.40
CA LYS A 5 8.17 -6.10 -14.31
C LYS A 5 7.42 -5.28 -15.34
N VAL A 6 8.00 -4.14 -15.70
CA VAL A 6 7.49 -3.25 -16.75
C VAL A 6 8.50 -3.24 -17.89
N HIS A 7 8.03 -3.54 -19.10
CA HIS A 7 8.85 -3.47 -20.30
C HIS A 7 8.48 -2.23 -21.11
N ASN A 8 9.48 -1.39 -21.41
CA ASN A 8 9.31 -0.26 -22.29
C ASN A 8 9.58 -0.70 -23.73
N ALA A 9 8.52 -0.76 -24.55
CA ALA A 9 8.58 -1.22 -25.93
C ALA A 9 9.43 -0.33 -26.86
N LYS A 10 9.57 0.98 -26.56
CA LYS A 10 10.35 1.91 -27.40
C LYS A 10 11.85 1.81 -27.13
N SER A 11 12.23 1.73 -25.85
CA SER A 11 13.64 1.64 -25.46
C SER A 11 14.16 0.21 -25.36
N ALA A 12 13.28 -0.78 -25.48
CA ALA A 12 13.55 -2.20 -25.25
C ALA A 12 14.14 -2.50 -23.86
N ARG A 13 13.92 -1.62 -22.87
CA ARG A 13 14.41 -1.78 -21.49
C ARG A 13 13.33 -2.36 -20.59
N THR A 14 13.74 -3.23 -19.68
CA THR A 14 12.87 -3.82 -18.66
C THR A 14 13.24 -3.30 -17.28
N TYR A 15 12.23 -2.84 -16.55
CA TYR A 15 12.32 -2.31 -15.20
C TYR A 15 11.60 -3.25 -14.23
N PHE A 16 12.10 -3.29 -13.00
CA PHE A 16 11.42 -3.96 -11.89
C PHE A 16 10.50 -2.93 -11.24
N ALA A 17 9.19 -3.14 -11.30
CA ALA A 17 8.22 -2.27 -10.64
C ALA A 17 8.02 -2.68 -9.17
N SER A 18 8.33 -3.93 -8.83
CA SER A 18 8.44 -4.42 -7.46
C SER A 18 9.82 -5.03 -7.21
N GLN A 19 10.20 -5.21 -5.93
CA GLN A 19 11.57 -5.54 -5.52
C GLN A 19 12.24 -6.72 -6.27
N ARG A 20 13.58 -6.61 -6.40
CA ARG A 20 14.51 -7.52 -7.08
C ARG A 20 15.09 -8.62 -6.14
N PRO A 21 15.76 -9.67 -6.68
CA PRO A 21 16.16 -10.88 -5.96
C PRO A 21 17.19 -10.65 -4.85
N GLY A 22 17.00 -11.35 -3.74
CA GLY A 22 17.86 -11.34 -2.53
C GLY A 22 17.09 -11.04 -1.24
N ALA A 23 15.90 -10.44 -1.36
CA ALA A 23 14.93 -10.29 -0.28
C ALA A 23 13.81 -11.33 -0.48
N GLU A 24 13.57 -12.12 0.56
CA GLU A 24 12.76 -13.32 0.51
C GLU A 24 11.24 -12.99 0.38
N GLU A 25 10.57 -13.78 -0.46
CA GLU A 25 9.18 -14.30 -0.35
C GLU A 25 7.94 -13.45 -0.61
N TRP A 26 8.03 -12.19 -1.02
CA TRP A 26 6.81 -11.43 -1.31
C TRP A 26 6.08 -11.93 -2.58
N ARG A 27 4.75 -11.94 -2.53
CA ARG A 27 3.88 -12.26 -3.67
C ARG A 27 3.27 -10.98 -4.23
N ASP A 28 3.74 -10.54 -5.38
CA ASP A 28 3.14 -9.45 -6.14
C ASP A 28 2.32 -9.98 -7.30
N PHE A 29 1.09 -9.51 -7.46
CA PHE A 29 0.14 -10.04 -8.44
C PHE A 29 -0.91 -9.01 -8.86
N CYS A 30 -1.75 -9.36 -9.85
CA CYS A 30 -2.80 -8.49 -10.40
C CYS A 30 -2.30 -7.10 -10.84
N PRO A 31 -1.27 -6.99 -11.70
CA PRO A 31 -0.87 -5.70 -12.24
C PRO A 31 -1.99 -5.13 -13.12
N THR A 32 -2.32 -3.86 -12.93
CA THR A 32 -3.29 -3.12 -13.76
C THR A 32 -2.79 -1.71 -14.03
N TRP A 33 -2.92 -1.28 -15.28
CA TRP A 33 -2.59 0.08 -15.68
C TRP A 33 -3.72 1.02 -15.30
N ASP A 34 -3.35 2.21 -14.85
CA ASP A 34 -4.24 3.37 -14.86
C ASP A 34 -4.75 3.65 -16.29
N PRO A 35 -6.05 3.90 -16.51
CA PRO A 35 -6.57 4.36 -17.79
C PRO A 35 -5.81 5.53 -18.42
N ASP A 36 -5.33 6.49 -17.61
CA ASP A 36 -4.59 7.65 -18.09
C ASP A 36 -3.09 7.37 -18.28
N GLY A 37 -2.61 6.22 -17.79
CA GLY A 37 -1.23 5.76 -17.95
C GLY A 37 -0.23 6.36 -16.96
N ASP A 38 -0.71 6.99 -15.89
CA ASP A 38 0.16 7.65 -14.90
C ASP A 38 0.70 6.68 -13.86
N TYR A 39 -0.07 5.63 -13.53
CA TYR A 39 0.30 4.64 -12.54
C TYR A 39 0.22 3.19 -13.04
N LEU A 40 1.04 2.34 -12.43
CA LEU A 40 0.83 0.90 -12.39
C LEU A 40 0.42 0.48 -10.99
N TYR A 41 -0.77 -0.08 -10.86
CA TYR A 41 -1.25 -0.68 -9.62
C TYR A 41 -0.96 -2.17 -9.59
N PHE A 42 -0.71 -2.72 -8.40
CA PHE A 42 -0.61 -4.16 -8.17
C PHE A 42 -0.97 -4.49 -6.73
N LEU A 43 -1.28 -5.75 -6.48
CA LEU A 43 -1.47 -6.28 -5.13
C LEU A 43 -0.19 -6.91 -4.63
N SER A 44 0.10 -6.73 -3.34
CA SER A 44 1.25 -7.36 -2.72
C SER A 44 0.98 -7.88 -1.33
N ALA A 45 1.39 -9.13 -1.08
CA ALA A 45 1.38 -9.78 0.23
C ALA A 45 2.63 -9.40 1.04
N ARG A 46 2.76 -8.12 1.41
CA ARG A 46 3.95 -7.52 2.07
C ARG A 46 3.63 -6.87 3.41
N ASP A 47 2.36 -6.74 3.78
CA ASP A 47 1.98 -6.12 5.05
C ASP A 47 1.92 -7.16 6.17
N LEU A 48 2.97 -7.24 6.98
CA LEU A 48 3.06 -8.23 8.06
C LEU A 48 2.54 -7.68 9.38
N ASN A 49 1.22 -7.50 9.47
CA ASN A 49 0.53 -7.18 10.72
C ASN A 49 -0.02 -8.46 11.38
N PRO A 50 0.65 -9.03 12.40
CA PRO A 50 0.25 -10.28 13.01
C PRO A 50 -1.04 -10.11 13.83
N VAL A 51 -1.94 -11.08 13.70
CA VAL A 51 -3.18 -11.20 14.47
C VAL A 51 -3.07 -12.44 15.35
N ALA A 52 -3.22 -12.27 16.66
CA ALA A 52 -3.19 -13.37 17.61
C ALA A 52 -4.43 -14.26 17.44
N ASP A 53 -4.22 -15.57 17.40
CA ASP A 53 -5.30 -16.54 17.53
C ASP A 53 -5.79 -16.57 18.99
N GLN A 54 -7.11 -16.58 19.18
CA GLN A 54 -7.72 -16.49 20.51
C GLN A 54 -7.65 -17.79 21.32
N PHE A 55 -7.32 -18.93 20.68
CA PHE A 55 -7.42 -20.26 21.29
C PHE A 55 -6.12 -21.07 21.23
N LEU A 56 -5.36 -20.98 20.14
CA LEU A 56 -4.23 -21.85 19.85
C LEU A 56 -2.86 -21.24 20.20
N PHE A 57 -2.83 -20.04 20.81
CA PHE A 57 -1.59 -19.30 21.14
C PHE A 57 -0.61 -19.25 19.95
N ASP A 58 -1.13 -18.77 18.82
CA ASP A 58 -0.41 -18.64 17.54
C ASP A 58 -0.67 -17.26 16.92
N TYR A 59 0.07 -16.89 15.88
CA TYR A 59 -0.11 -15.65 15.13
C TYR A 59 -0.33 -15.93 13.63
N GLY A 60 -1.31 -15.25 13.05
CA GLY A 60 -1.60 -15.27 11.62
C GLY A 60 -1.48 -13.91 10.95
N PHE A 61 -1.35 -13.90 9.62
CA PHE A 61 -1.29 -12.67 8.80
C PHE A 61 -2.48 -12.59 7.84
N ALA A 62 -3.69 -12.60 8.40
CA ALA A 62 -4.94 -12.65 7.63
C ALA A 62 -5.09 -11.48 6.64
N HIS A 63 -4.47 -10.33 6.91
CA HIS A 63 -4.61 -9.09 6.11
C HIS A 63 -3.31 -8.68 5.42
N SER A 64 -2.51 -9.65 4.96
CA SER A 64 -1.18 -9.37 4.40
C SER A 64 -1.16 -8.70 3.02
N VAL A 65 -2.29 -8.72 2.31
CA VAL A 65 -2.40 -8.18 0.95
C VAL A 65 -2.91 -6.76 0.98
N ARG A 66 -2.15 -5.84 0.37
CA ARG A 66 -2.56 -4.44 0.14
C ARG A 66 -2.36 -4.03 -1.32
N PRO A 67 -3.11 -3.02 -1.80
CA PRO A 67 -2.81 -2.36 -3.07
C PRO A 67 -1.55 -1.49 -2.95
N PHE A 68 -0.76 -1.48 -4.01
CA PHE A 68 0.42 -0.64 -4.19
C PHE A 68 0.34 0.05 -5.55
N ALA A 69 0.97 1.21 -5.66
CA ALA A 69 1.03 2.00 -6.88
C ALA A 69 2.47 2.45 -7.16
N VAL A 70 2.84 2.48 -8.44
CA VAL A 70 4.10 3.05 -8.92
C VAL A 70 3.77 4.12 -9.97
N ALA A 71 4.23 5.34 -9.74
CA ALA A 71 4.18 6.40 -10.75
C ALA A 71 5.12 6.05 -11.91
N LEU A 72 4.61 6.16 -13.13
CA LEU A 72 5.32 5.78 -14.36
C LEU A 72 6.10 6.95 -14.98
N ARG A 73 5.80 8.16 -14.53
CA ARG A 73 6.47 9.42 -14.90
C ARG A 73 6.91 10.15 -13.64
N ASP A 74 7.88 11.04 -13.81
CA ASP A 74 8.47 11.83 -12.73
C ASP A 74 7.64 13.07 -12.34
N ASP A 75 6.77 13.53 -13.23
CA ASP A 75 5.87 14.67 -13.04
C ASP A 75 4.54 14.33 -12.35
N VAL A 76 4.29 13.05 -12.09
CA VAL A 76 3.06 12.52 -11.49
C VAL A 76 3.21 12.43 -9.98
N GLU A 77 2.31 13.08 -9.23
CA GLU A 77 2.30 13.02 -7.76
C GLU A 77 2.03 11.60 -7.24
N ASN A 78 2.48 11.29 -6.02
CA ASN A 78 2.18 9.99 -5.41
C ASN A 78 0.78 10.01 -4.77
N PRO A 79 -0.22 9.27 -5.31
CA PRO A 79 -1.60 9.34 -4.84
C PRO A 79 -1.80 8.61 -3.50
N LEU A 80 -0.82 7.80 -3.08
CA LEU A 80 -0.81 7.12 -1.79
C LEU A 80 -0.07 7.93 -0.71
N PHE A 81 0.58 9.03 -1.09
CA PHE A 81 1.17 9.96 -0.14
C PHE A 81 0.08 10.94 0.29
N LEU A 82 -0.77 10.53 1.23
CA LEU A 82 -1.65 11.46 1.89
C LEU A 82 -0.79 12.38 2.78
N PRO A 83 -0.95 13.71 2.73
CA PRO A 83 -0.38 14.57 3.76
C PRO A 83 -0.89 14.08 5.12
N PRO A 84 -0.08 14.21 6.20
CA PRO A 84 -0.51 13.80 7.53
C PRO A 84 -1.89 14.37 7.80
N LEU A 85 -2.86 13.53 8.17
CA LEU A 85 -4.14 14.03 8.65
C LEU A 85 -3.82 15.02 9.76
N ALA A 86 -4.21 16.28 9.59
CA ALA A 86 -4.18 17.23 10.68
C ALA A 86 -4.88 16.54 11.87
N PRO A 87 -4.31 16.56 13.08
CA PRO A 87 -4.93 15.93 14.23
C PRO A 87 -6.38 16.42 14.28
N ALA A 88 -7.32 15.48 14.31
CA ALA A 88 -8.74 15.81 14.39
C ALA A 88 -8.88 16.81 15.54
N ALA A 89 -9.37 18.01 15.24
CA ALA A 89 -9.78 18.93 16.28
C ALA A 89 -10.89 18.20 17.03
N PHE A 90 -10.57 17.66 18.20
CA PHE A 90 -11.59 17.25 19.14
C PHE A 90 -12.23 18.56 19.58
N ASP A 91 -13.42 18.86 19.06
CA ASP A 91 -14.29 19.86 19.67
C ASP A 91 -14.57 19.34 21.08
N GLU A 92 -13.94 19.95 22.08
CA GLU A 92 -14.37 19.83 23.47
C GLU A 92 -15.78 20.41 23.52
N GLU A 93 -16.79 19.54 23.45
CA GLU A 93 -18.16 19.90 23.83
C GLU A 93 -18.10 20.49 25.23
N ALA A 94 -18.49 21.77 25.33
CA ALA A 94 -18.51 22.52 26.57
C ALA A 94 -19.30 21.74 27.63
N GLU A 95 -18.69 21.55 28.79
CA GLU A 95 -19.38 21.11 30.00
C GLU A 95 -20.49 22.12 30.28
N ASP A 96 -21.75 21.74 30.06
CA ASP A 96 -22.88 22.46 30.61
C ASP A 96 -22.82 22.28 32.14
N GLU A 97 -22.47 23.37 32.85
CA GLU A 97 -22.61 23.49 34.29
C GLU A 97 -24.11 23.30 34.65
N ASP A 98 -24.47 22.11 35.13
CA ASP A 98 -25.73 21.88 35.83
C ASP A 98 -25.71 22.65 37.16
N ASP A 99 -26.26 23.86 37.15
CA ASP A 99 -26.70 24.59 38.36
C ASP A 99 -27.88 23.84 39.01
N GLU A 100 -27.64 23.15 40.14
CA GLU A 100 -28.64 22.94 41.23
C GLU A 100 -27.99 22.64 42.59
#